data_AF-A0A4Z0K164-F1
#
_entry.id   AF-A0A4Z0K164-F1
#
_cell.length_a   1.000
_cell.length_b   1.000
_cell.length_c   1.000
_cell.angle_alpha   90.00
_cell.angle_beta   90.00
_cell.angle_gamma   90.00
#
_symmetry.space_group_name_H-M   'P 1'
#
loop_
_entity.id
_entity.type
_entity.pdbx_description
1 polymer ?
#
loop_
_entity_poly.entity_id
_entity_poly.type
_entity_poly.pdbx_seq_one_letter_code
_entity_poly.pdbx_strand_id
1 'polypeptide(L)'
;MDEQNHRRTEAHLVSSCAGDRAIVRRRELAEAIDFWNLSITGVWMHYVSLGGELTEYELDAYIHEAYLLAPYQHDILAEAVNELIDMLPPPPRAPFSDDRDR
;
A
#
# COMPACT_ATOMS: atom_id res chain seq x y z
N MET A 1 12.51 -28.01 33.73
CA MET A 1 12.78 -28.16 32.29
C MET A 1 11.87 -27.17 31.58
N ASP A 2 12.12 -25.86 31.66
CA ASP A 2 11.04 -24.87 31.37
C ASP A 2 11.52 -23.61 30.65
N GLU A 3 12.70 -23.66 30.02
CA GLU A 3 13.20 -22.53 29.21
C GLU A 3 12.71 -22.58 27.74
N GLN A 4 12.14 -23.71 27.32
CA GLN A 4 11.63 -23.91 25.95
C GLN A 4 10.20 -23.40 25.75
N ASN A 5 9.45 -23.11 26.81
CA ASN A 5 8.06 -22.64 26.69
C ASN A 5 7.96 -21.12 26.49
N HIS A 6 8.90 -20.33 27.04
CA HIS A 6 8.90 -18.86 26.92
C HIS A 6 9.30 -18.35 25.53
N ARG A 7 10.24 -19.02 24.84
CA ARG A 7 10.61 -18.64 23.46
C ARG A 7 9.50 -18.92 22.45
N ARG A 8 8.56 -19.81 22.77
CA ARG A 8 7.46 -20.22 21.89
C ARG A 8 6.32 -19.21 21.89
N THR A 9 6.10 -18.50 23.00
CA THR A 9 5.09 -17.43 23.12
C THR A 9 5.55 -16.11 22.50
N GLU A 10 6.84 -15.75 22.62
CA GLU A 10 7.39 -14.56 21.94
C GLU A 10 7.33 -14.69 20.41
N ALA A 11 7.62 -15.87 19.86
CA ALA A 11 7.52 -16.13 18.42
C ALA A 11 6.09 -15.97 17.88
N HIS A 12 5.06 -16.30 18.67
CA HIS A 12 3.66 -16.16 18.26
C HIS A 12 3.19 -14.70 18.31
N LEU A 13 3.64 -13.92 19.29
CA LEU A 13 3.34 -12.48 19.39
C LEU A 13 4.04 -11.66 18.29
N VAL A 14 5.30 -11.99 17.96
CA VAL A 14 6.04 -11.35 16.86
C VAL A 14 5.44 -11.69 15.49
N SER A 15 4.96 -12.91 15.30
CA SER A 15 4.24 -13.32 14.10
C SER A 15 2.88 -12.60 13.96
N SER A 16 2.18 -12.38 15.07
CA SER A 16 0.92 -11.61 15.10
C SER A 16 1.15 -10.16 14.72
N CYS A 17 2.13 -9.47 15.32
CA CYS A 17 2.37 -8.06 15.00
C CYS A 17 2.93 -7.82 13.59
N ALA A 18 3.66 -8.79 13.02
CA ALA A 18 4.11 -8.71 11.63
C ALA A 18 2.94 -8.86 10.64
N GLY A 19 1.97 -9.71 10.95
CA GLY A 19 0.70 -9.81 10.22
C GLY A 19 -0.14 -8.54 10.33
N ASP A 20 -0.29 -8.01 11.54
CA ASP A 20 -1.06 -6.78 11.78
C ASP A 20 -0.48 -5.58 11.00
N ARG A 21 0.85 -5.44 10.96
CA ARG A 21 1.53 -4.39 10.17
C ARG A 21 1.35 -4.57 8.66
N ALA A 22 1.32 -5.81 8.16
CA ALA A 22 1.09 -6.06 6.74
C ALA A 22 -0.35 -5.72 6.33
N ILE A 23 -1.32 -5.99 7.20
CA ILE A 23 -2.73 -5.61 7.00
C ILE A 23 -2.89 -4.09 6.96
N VAL A 24 -2.27 -3.38 7.91
CA VAL A 24 -2.32 -1.91 7.95
C VAL A 24 -1.71 -1.29 6.70
N ARG A 25 -0.50 -1.71 6.29
CA ARG A 25 0.17 -1.13 5.10
C ARG A 25 -0.62 -1.36 3.80
N ARG A 26 -1.19 -2.56 3.63
CA ARG A 26 -2.06 -2.85 2.48
C ARG A 26 -3.28 -1.94 2.45
N ARG A 27 -3.89 -1.73 3.61
CA ARG A 27 -5.08 -0.86 3.73
C ARG A 27 -4.73 0.60 3.42
N GLU A 28 -3.62 1.11 3.94
CA GLU A 28 -3.13 2.46 3.63
C GLU A 28 -2.87 2.64 2.13
N LEU A 29 -2.30 1.63 1.47
CA LEU A 29 -2.10 1.63 0.03
C LEU A 29 -3.44 1.69 -0.73
N ALA A 30 -4.42 0.87 -0.35
CA ALA A 30 -5.74 0.88 -0.98
C ALA A 30 -6.43 2.23 -0.80
N GLU A 31 -6.38 2.80 0.40
CA GLU A 31 -6.91 4.15 0.69
C GLU A 31 -6.23 5.23 -0.16
N ALA A 32 -4.93 5.13 -0.42
CA ALA A 32 -4.21 6.06 -1.30
C ALA A 32 -4.66 5.94 -2.77
N ILE A 33 -4.78 4.71 -3.28
CA ILE A 33 -5.26 4.45 -4.65
C ILE A 33 -6.66 5.05 -4.85
N ASP A 34 -7.56 4.82 -3.89
CA ASP A 34 -8.92 5.33 -3.93
C ASP A 34 -8.98 6.86 -3.82
N PHE A 35 -8.21 7.44 -2.88
CA PHE A 35 -8.19 8.89 -2.64
C PHE A 35 -7.72 9.68 -3.88
N TRP A 36 -6.68 9.19 -4.55
CA TRP A 36 -6.14 9.79 -5.77
C TRP A 36 -6.84 9.31 -7.05
N ASN A 37 -7.85 8.45 -6.91
CA ASN A 37 -8.63 7.88 -8.01
C ASN A 37 -7.72 7.29 -9.11
N LEU A 38 -6.69 6.55 -8.69
CA LEU A 38 -5.77 5.89 -9.60
C LEU A 38 -6.45 4.68 -10.23
N SER A 39 -6.33 4.53 -11.54
CA SER A 39 -6.84 3.34 -12.22
C SER A 39 -6.01 2.11 -11.86
N ILE A 40 -6.66 0.99 -11.52
CA ILE A 40 -5.98 -0.29 -11.25
C ILE A 40 -5.06 -0.70 -12.40
N THR A 41 -5.52 -0.60 -13.64
CA THR A 41 -4.70 -0.89 -14.83
C THR A 41 -3.46 -0.01 -14.91
N GLY A 42 -3.58 1.29 -14.59
CA GLY A 42 -2.46 2.24 -14.57
C GLY A 42 -1.44 1.93 -13.48
N VAL A 43 -1.91 1.62 -12.26
CA VAL A 43 -1.07 1.18 -11.15
C VAL A 43 -0.33 -0.11 -11.53
N TRP A 44 -1.03 -1.09 -12.09
CA TRP A 44 -0.45 -2.35 -12.55
C TRP A 44 0.61 -2.15 -13.63
N MET A 45 0.32 -1.35 -14.67
CA MET A 45 1.29 -1.08 -15.74
C MET A 45 2.58 -0.46 -15.19
N HIS A 46 2.47 0.49 -14.27
CA HIS A 46 3.63 1.12 -13.66
C HIS A 46 4.39 0.16 -12.73
N TYR A 47 3.68 -0.59 -11.90
CA TYR A 47 4.25 -1.63 -11.03
C TYR A 47 5.03 -2.71 -11.81
N VAL A 48 4.50 -3.22 -12.92
CA VAL A 48 5.22 -4.18 -13.77
C VAL A 48 6.47 -3.55 -14.38
N SER A 49 6.44 -2.26 -14.73
CA SER A 49 7.61 -1.55 -15.26
C SER A 49 8.76 -1.46 -14.24
N LEU A 50 8.45 -1.45 -12.95
CA LEU A 50 9.40 -1.46 -11.83
C LEU A 50 9.88 -2.88 -11.44
N GLY A 51 9.41 -3.93 -12.13
CA GLY A 51 9.76 -5.32 -11.84
C GLY A 51 8.72 -6.09 -11.02
N GLY A 52 7.49 -5.58 -10.95
CA GLY A 52 6.37 -6.28 -10.34
C GLY A 52 6.00 -7.59 -11.04
N GLU A 53 5.66 -8.61 -10.24
CA GLU A 53 5.42 -9.98 -10.73
C GLU A 53 3.92 -10.35 -10.81
N LEU A 54 3.04 -9.55 -10.22
CA LEU A 54 1.59 -9.81 -10.24
C LEU A 54 0.95 -9.53 -11.59
N THR A 55 -0.06 -10.33 -11.90
CA THR A 55 -1.06 -9.98 -12.92
C THR A 55 -1.98 -8.86 -12.43
N GLU A 56 -2.65 -8.18 -13.36
CA GLU A 56 -3.64 -7.14 -13.02
C GLU A 56 -4.73 -7.67 -12.08
N TYR A 57 -5.22 -8.90 -12.32
CA TYR A 57 -6.23 -9.55 -11.47
C TYR A 57 -5.73 -9.89 -10.07
N GLU A 58 -4.47 -10.33 -9.92
CA GLU A 58 -3.89 -10.60 -8.60
C GLU A 58 -3.65 -9.31 -7.81
N LEU A 59 -3.28 -8.23 -8.50
CA LEU A 59 -3.17 -6.90 -7.90
C LEU A 59 -4.53 -6.39 -7.42
N ASP A 60 -5.56 -6.53 -8.25
CA ASP A 60 -6.95 -6.21 -7.87
C ASP A 60 -7.40 -7.04 -6.66
N ALA A 61 -7.15 -8.35 -6.67
CA ALA A 61 -7.45 -9.23 -5.56
C ALA A 61 -6.66 -8.87 -4.29
N TYR A 62 -5.41 -8.42 -4.41
CA TYR A 62 -4.60 -7.97 -3.29
C TYR A 62 -5.21 -6.75 -2.62
N ILE A 63 -5.62 -5.75 -3.40
CA ILE A 63 -6.28 -4.53 -2.90
C ILE A 63 -7.59 -4.88 -2.18
N HIS A 64 -8.36 -5.82 -2.73
CA HIS A 64 -9.62 -6.31 -2.14
C HIS A 64 -9.45 -7.37 -1.03
N GLU A 65 -8.24 -7.50 -0.48
CA GLU A 65 -7.89 -8.42 0.61
C GLU A 65 -8.05 -9.92 0.29
N ALA A 66 -8.30 -10.27 -0.97
CA ALA A 66 -8.50 -11.63 -1.46
C ALA A 66 -7.18 -12.32 -1.88
N TYR A 67 -6.04 -11.63 -1.82
CA TYR A 67 -4.72 -12.16 -2.15
C TYR A 67 -3.67 -11.75 -1.12
N LEU A 68 -2.68 -12.62 -0.89
CA LEU A 68 -1.54 -12.37 0.00
C LEU A 68 -0.28 -12.12 -0.82
N LEU A 69 0.31 -10.95 -0.63
CA LEU A 69 1.49 -10.52 -1.36
C LEU A 69 2.76 -10.64 -0.51
N ALA A 70 3.88 -10.99 -1.15
CA ALA A 70 5.19 -10.95 -0.50
C ALA A 70 5.55 -9.50 -0.11
N PRO A 71 6.21 -9.26 1.04
CA PRO A 71 6.54 -7.90 1.49
C PRO A 71 7.30 -7.06 0.45
N TYR A 72 8.27 -7.66 -0.23
CA TYR A 72 9.03 -6.99 -1.28
C TYR A 72 8.17 -6.54 -2.48
N GLN A 73 7.22 -7.39 -2.89
CA GLN A 73 6.30 -7.05 -3.98
C GLN A 73 5.35 -5.91 -3.57
N HIS A 74 4.98 -5.85 -2.28
CA HIS A 74 4.22 -4.72 -1.75
C HIS A 74 5.03 -3.42 -1.76
N ASP A 75 6.32 -3.47 -1.43
CA ASP A 75 7.17 -2.28 -1.44
C ASP A 75 7.34 -1.73 -2.87
N ILE A 76 7.47 -2.57 -3.90
CA ILE A 76 7.46 -2.12 -5.30
C ILE A 76 6.11 -1.47 -5.66
N LEU A 77 5.01 -2.08 -5.23
CA LEU A 77 3.68 -1.54 -5.49
C LEU A 77 3.47 -0.18 -4.82
N ALA A 78 3.97 -0.02 -3.60
CA ALA A 78 3.95 1.25 -2.89
C ALA A 78 4.77 2.32 -3.63
N GLU A 79 5.96 1.97 -4.12
CA GLU A 79 6.78 2.87 -4.94
C GLU A 79 6.03 3.28 -6.22
N ALA A 80 5.41 2.32 -6.91
CA ALA A 80 4.65 2.60 -8.13
C ALA A 80 3.49 3.59 -7.88
N VAL A 81 2.76 3.40 -6.78
CA VAL A 81 1.67 4.29 -6.39
C VAL A 81 2.20 5.68 -6.02
N ASN A 82 3.29 5.76 -5.27
CA ASN A 82 3.90 7.03 -4.89
C ASN A 82 4.37 7.83 -6.12
N GLU A 83 5.07 7.18 -7.06
CA GLU A 83 5.50 7.83 -8.31
C GLU A 83 4.31 8.32 -9.15
N LEU A 84 3.21 7.55 -9.20
CA LEU A 84 1.98 7.98 -9.86
C LEU A 84 1.36 9.23 -9.20
N ILE A 85 1.38 9.30 -7.87
CA ILE A 85 0.89 10.46 -7.11
C ILE A 85 1.80 11.68 -7.34
N ASP A 86 3.11 11.50 -7.35
CA ASP A 86 4.07 12.58 -7.57
C ASP A 86 3.95 13.22 -8.96
N MET A 87 3.39 12.50 -9.93
CA MET A 87 3.07 13.02 -11.26
C MET A 87 1.76 13.84 -11.31
N LEU A 88 0.91 13.77 -10.28
CA LEU A 88 -0.32 14.54 -10.21
C LEU A 88 -0.06 15.99 -9.73
N PRO A 89 -0.84 16.97 -10.21
CA PRO A 89 -0.78 18.30 -9.66
C PRO A 89 -1.15 18.27 -8.17
N PRO A 90 -0.55 19.14 -7.33
CA PRO A 90 -0.87 19.20 -5.92
C PRO A 90 -2.36 19.49 -5.72
N PRO A 91 -2.98 18.96 -4.64
CA PRO A 91 -4.40 19.14 -4.40
C PRO A 91 -4.79 20.63 -4.37
N PRO A 92 -5.93 21.01 -4.95
CA PRO A 92 -6.37 22.39 -4.93
C PRO A 92 -6.51 22.88 -3.49
N ARG A 93 -5.88 24.01 -3.18
CA ARG A 93 -5.98 24.64 -1.86
C ARG A 93 -7.23 25.51 -1.83
N ALA A 94 -7.97 25.47 -0.72
CA ALA A 94 -9.12 26.34 -0.53
C ALA A 94 -8.67 27.81 -0.63
N PRO A 95 -9.34 28.66 -1.42
CA PRO A 95 -9.02 30.08 -1.50
C PRO A 95 -9.28 30.75 -0.16
N PHE A 96 -8.44 31.72 0.22
CA PHE A 96 -8.71 32.51 1.41
C PHE A 96 -9.89 33.45 1.16
N SER A 97 -10.66 33.78 2.21
CA SER A 97 -11.77 34.73 2.09
C SER A 97 -11.35 36.13 1.61
N ASP A 98 -10.05 36.45 1.71
CA ASP A 98 -9.43 37.69 1.28
C ASP A 98 -8.66 37.57 -0.05
N ASP A 99 -8.70 36.40 -0.74
CA ASP A 99 -8.25 36.25 -2.14
C ASP A 99 -9.29 36.87 -3.12
N ARG A 100 -9.85 38.02 -2.76
CA ARG A 100 -10.51 38.93 -3.68
C ARG A 100 -9.47 39.99 -4.02
N ASP A 101 -9.02 39.98 -5.26
CA ASP A 101 -8.16 40.98 -5.91
C ASP A 101 -6.65 40.65 -5.95
N ARG A 102 -6.26 39.86 -6.96
CA ARG A 102 -4.97 40.02 -7.65
C ARG A 102 -5.12 39.85 -9.16
#